data_AF-A0A2G9TNU9-F1
#
_entry.id   AF-A0A2G9TNU9-F1
#
_cell.length_a   1.000
_cell.length_b   1.000
_cell.length_c   1.000
_cell.angle_alpha   90.00
_cell.angle_beta   90.00
_cell.angle_gamma   90.00
#
_symmetry.space_group_name_H-M   'P 1'
#
loop_
_entity.id
_entity.type
_entity.pdbx_description
1 polymer ?
#
loop_
_entity_poly.entity_id
_entity_poly.type
_entity_poly.pdbx_seq_one_letter_code
_entity_poly.pdbx_strand_id
1 'polypeptide(L)'
;MSKLFVDGLGSLIMKRILGIDFSPLAEPWEQKLFTLGVFIHFTLTIPLTIFCTVLPFILIFTWQWQILTLYTLWYLYYRKSPQTGGYRNNFPQRWRYYKWFAKYFPVTLHKTADLPLDQNYIVGCHPHGIICMGISSNFASEGTEK
;
A
#
# COMPACT_ATOMS: atom_id res chain seq x y z
N MET A 1 -27.78 35.21 -8.16
CA MET A 1 -26.56 34.88 -8.91
C MET A 1 -25.29 35.51 -8.32
N SER A 2 -25.38 36.61 -7.57
CA SER A 2 -24.22 37.29 -6.94
C SER A 2 -23.64 36.59 -5.70
N LYS A 3 -24.45 35.94 -4.85
CA LYS A 3 -23.95 35.25 -3.64
C LYS A 3 -23.03 34.07 -3.95
N LEU A 4 -23.40 33.20 -4.89
CA LEU A 4 -22.58 32.05 -5.30
C LEU A 4 -21.20 32.45 -5.87
N PHE A 5 -21.12 33.61 -6.53
CA PHE A 5 -19.86 34.13 -7.07
C PHE A 5 -18.96 34.72 -5.97
N VAL A 6 -19.55 35.45 -5.01
CA VAL A 6 -18.82 36.02 -3.86
C VAL A 6 -18.37 34.91 -2.89
N ASP A 7 -19.20 33.91 -2.65
CA ASP A 7 -18.86 32.75 -1.83
C ASP A 7 -17.78 31.89 -2.49
N GLY A 8 -17.83 31.73 -3.82
CA GLY A 8 -16.80 31.08 -4.61
C GLY A 8 -15.46 31.84 -4.62
N LEU A 9 -15.51 33.16 -4.73
CA LEU A 9 -14.32 34.03 -4.67
C LEU A 9 -13.70 34.04 -3.28
N GLY A 10 -14.51 34.09 -2.21
CA GLY A 10 -14.04 33.98 -0.82
C GLY A 10 -13.44 32.61 -0.50
N SER A 11 -14.02 31.53 -1.04
CA SER A 11 -13.46 30.18 -0.95
C SER A 11 -12.11 30.06 -1.68
N LEU A 12 -11.99 30.65 -2.86
CA LEU A 12 -10.75 30.66 -3.64
C LEU A 12 -9.66 31.54 -3.01
N ILE A 13 -10.03 32.68 -2.40
CA ILE A 13 -9.10 33.58 -1.71
C ILE A 13 -8.60 32.97 -0.40
N MET A 14 -9.45 32.30 0.39
CA MET A 14 -8.98 31.59 1.60
C MET A 14 -8.03 30.44 1.29
N LYS A 15 -8.12 29.86 0.09
CA LYS A 15 -7.21 28.81 -0.38
C LYS A 15 -5.85 29.33 -0.83
N ARG A 16 -5.69 30.63 -1.13
CA ARG A 16 -4.40 31.19 -1.56
C ARG A 16 -4.03 32.41 -0.74
N ILE A 17 -3.11 32.23 0.21
CA ILE A 17 -2.56 33.31 1.03
C ILE A 17 -1.11 33.53 0.58
N LEU A 18 -0.76 34.77 0.22
CA LEU A 18 0.59 35.15 -0.24
C LEU A 18 1.12 34.33 -1.45
N GLY A 19 0.23 33.87 -2.33
CA GLY A 19 0.59 33.05 -3.50
C GLY A 19 0.86 31.58 -3.20
N ILE A 20 0.83 31.19 -1.91
CA ILE A 20 0.89 29.79 -1.47
C ILE A 20 -0.52 29.21 -1.48
N ASP A 21 -0.69 28.08 -2.15
CA ASP A 21 -1.96 27.36 -2.23
C ASP A 21 -2.16 26.48 -0.99
N PHE A 22 -2.92 27.00 -0.02
CA PHE A 22 -3.41 26.31 1.18
C PHE A 22 -4.64 25.45 0.91
N SER A 23 -5.06 25.28 -0.35
CA SER A 23 -6.15 24.34 -0.70
C SER A 23 -5.99 22.95 -0.06
N PRO A 24 -4.79 22.32 0.02
CA PRO A 24 -4.63 21.01 0.66
C PRO A 24 -4.96 21.00 2.16
N LEU A 25 -4.77 22.13 2.84
CA LEU A 25 -5.06 22.28 4.27
C LEU A 25 -6.54 22.60 4.52
N ALA A 26 -7.24 23.14 3.53
CA ALA A 26 -8.67 23.44 3.57
C ALA A 26 -9.57 22.27 3.15
N GLU A 27 -8.99 21.12 2.76
CA GLU A 27 -9.76 19.94 2.36
C GLU A 27 -10.55 19.32 3.54
N PRO A 28 -11.70 18.67 3.24
CA PRO A 28 -12.43 17.85 4.20
C PRO A 28 -11.53 16.82 4.88
N TRP A 29 -11.86 16.49 6.12
CA TRP A 29 -11.08 15.57 6.94
C TRP A 29 -10.89 14.19 6.29
N GLU A 30 -11.85 13.73 5.48
CA GLU A 30 -11.75 12.46 4.77
C GLU A 30 -10.62 12.42 3.75
N GLN A 31 -10.43 13.49 2.97
CA GLN A 31 -9.37 13.57 1.96
C GLN A 31 -7.99 13.59 2.62
N LYS A 32 -7.89 14.26 3.79
CA LYS A 32 -6.67 14.24 4.61
C LYS A 32 -6.32 12.84 5.10
N LEU A 33 -7.31 12.03 5.49
CA LEU A 33 -7.09 10.63 5.88
C LEU A 33 -6.59 9.79 4.71
N PHE A 34 -7.07 10.03 3.48
CA PHE A 34 -6.60 9.32 2.29
C PHE A 34 -5.13 9.63 2.01
N THR A 35 -4.75 10.92 2.03
CA THR A 35 -3.36 11.35 1.89
C THR A 35 -2.48 10.79 3.00
N LEU A 36 -2.98 10.76 4.25
CA LEU A 36 -2.30 10.12 5.37
C LEU A 36 -2.09 8.62 5.14
N GLY A 37 -3.07 7.92 4.58
CA GLY A 37 -2.96 6.50 4.22
C GLY A 37 -1.83 6.23 3.23
N VAL A 38 -1.70 7.07 2.20
CA VAL A 38 -0.60 7.00 1.22
C VAL A 38 0.75 7.31 1.87
N PHE A 39 0.81 8.34 2.70
CA PHE A 39 2.01 8.68 3.45
C PHE A 39 2.47 7.52 4.34
N ILE A 40 1.57 6.96 5.17
CA ILE A 40 1.86 5.80 6.02
C ILE A 40 2.34 4.62 5.17
N HIS A 41 1.68 4.33 4.04
CA HIS A 41 2.07 3.22 3.17
C HIS A 41 3.52 3.37 2.70
N PHE A 42 3.91 4.54 2.17
CA PHE A 42 5.28 4.75 1.69
C PHE A 42 6.30 4.80 2.82
N THR A 43 5.98 5.45 3.93
CA THR A 43 6.85 5.52 5.11
C THR A 43 7.09 4.15 5.73
N LEU A 44 6.14 3.21 5.67
CA LEU A 44 6.34 1.85 6.17
C LEU A 44 7.04 0.95 5.16
N THR A 45 6.62 0.98 3.89
CA THR A 45 7.06 0.00 2.89
C THR A 45 8.47 0.28 2.37
N ILE A 46 8.81 1.53 2.01
CA ILE A 46 10.11 1.87 1.42
C ILE A 46 11.28 1.52 2.35
N PRO A 47 11.35 2.01 3.61
CA PRO A 47 12.46 1.70 4.48
C PRO A 47 12.50 0.21 4.85
N LEU A 48 11.34 -0.44 4.98
CA LEU A 48 11.29 -1.88 5.23
C LEU A 48 11.87 -2.66 4.04
N THR A 49 11.51 -2.32 2.81
CA THR A 49 12.06 -2.95 1.60
C THR A 49 13.58 -2.73 1.50
N ILE A 50 14.06 -1.51 1.74
CA ILE A 50 15.50 -1.22 1.75
C ILE A 50 16.20 -2.03 2.84
N PHE A 51 15.67 -2.02 4.07
CA PHE A 51 16.23 -2.76 5.19
C PHE A 51 16.27 -4.27 4.93
N CYS A 52 15.17 -4.87 4.50
CA CYS A 52 15.09 -6.30 4.19
C CYS A 52 16.01 -6.70 3.02
N THR A 53 16.28 -5.80 2.08
CA THR A 53 17.18 -6.07 0.95
C THR A 53 18.65 -5.91 1.35
N VAL A 54 18.99 -4.87 2.11
CA VAL A 54 20.38 -4.53 2.46
C VAL A 54 20.90 -5.36 3.64
N LEU A 55 20.06 -5.64 4.64
CA LEU A 55 20.45 -6.35 5.86
C LEU A 55 21.14 -7.69 5.57
N PRO A 56 20.64 -8.57 4.67
CA PRO A 56 21.32 -9.82 4.35
C PRO A 56 22.74 -9.60 3.81
N PHE A 57 22.96 -8.60 2.95
CA PHE A 57 24.30 -8.32 2.45
C PHE A 57 25.25 -7.92 3.58
N ILE A 58 24.80 -7.08 4.52
CA ILE A 58 25.60 -6.71 5.69
C ILE A 58 25.89 -7.93 6.58
N LEU A 59 24.89 -8.78 6.83
CA LEU A 59 25.02 -9.95 7.68
C LEU A 59 26.01 -10.99 7.11
N ILE A 60 26.17 -11.08 5.79
CA ILE A 60 27.18 -11.96 5.16
C ILE A 60 28.61 -11.51 5.46
N PHE A 61 28.87 -10.20 5.44
CA PHE A 61 30.21 -9.64 5.67
C PHE A 61 30.54 -9.42 7.15
N THR A 62 29.61 -9.73 8.05
CA THR A 62 29.80 -9.62 9.50
C THR A 62 29.80 -11.01 10.13
N TRP A 63 30.25 -11.13 11.38
CA TRP A 63 30.30 -12.43 12.09
C TRP A 63 28.90 -13.06 12.28
N GLN A 64 27.84 -12.29 12.04
CA GLN A 64 26.44 -12.67 12.16
C GLN A 64 25.88 -13.48 10.98
N TRP A 65 26.73 -13.93 10.03
CA TRP A 65 26.33 -14.78 8.89
C TRP A 65 25.59 -16.08 9.29
N GLN A 66 25.80 -16.53 10.53
CA GLN A 66 25.11 -17.68 11.13
C GLN A 66 23.59 -17.49 11.14
N ILE A 67 23.10 -16.27 11.39
CA ILE A 67 21.67 -15.94 11.39
C ILE A 67 21.06 -16.19 10.01
N LEU A 68 21.75 -15.75 8.96
CA LEU A 68 21.31 -15.99 7.59
C LEU A 68 21.33 -17.47 7.23
N THR A 69 22.32 -18.22 7.71
CA THR A 69 22.41 -19.66 7.48
C THR A 69 21.22 -20.37 8.11
N LEU A 70 20.90 -20.07 9.37
CA LEU A 70 19.73 -20.62 10.07
C LEU A 70 18.43 -20.27 9.36
N TYR A 71 18.27 -19.02 8.91
CA TYR A 71 17.10 -18.59 8.15
C TYR A 71 16.99 -19.32 6.80
N THR A 72 18.10 -19.51 6.11
CA THR A 72 18.16 -20.23 4.82
C THR A 72 17.79 -21.70 5.00
N LEU A 73 18.28 -22.36 6.04
CA LEU A 73 17.91 -23.74 6.37
C LEU A 73 16.42 -23.87 6.67
N TRP A 74 15.87 -22.94 7.46
CA TRP A 74 14.42 -22.87 7.73
C TRP A 74 13.62 -22.68 6.43
N TYR A 75 14.05 -21.78 5.56
CA TYR A 75 13.43 -21.56 4.25
C TYR A 75 13.45 -22.82 3.37
N LEU A 76 14.59 -23.53 3.28
CA LEU A 76 14.71 -24.76 2.51
C LEU A 76 13.79 -25.87 3.03
N TYR A 77 13.64 -25.99 4.34
CA TYR A 77 12.70 -26.91 4.97
C TYR A 77 11.24 -26.56 4.62
N TYR A 78 10.88 -25.26 4.64
CA TYR A 78 9.52 -24.77 4.39
C TYR A 78 9.18 -24.46 2.92
N ARG A 79 10.09 -24.65 1.96
CA ARG A 79 9.94 -24.23 0.56
C ARG A 79 8.68 -24.73 -0.17
N LYS A 80 8.04 -25.79 0.31
CA LYS A 80 6.79 -26.33 -0.27
C LYS A 80 5.53 -25.58 0.18
N SER A 81 5.60 -24.78 1.25
CA SER A 81 4.46 -24.04 1.81
C SER A 81 3.68 -23.16 0.80
N PRO A 82 4.33 -22.49 -0.18
CA PRO A 82 3.59 -21.72 -1.19
C PRO A 82 2.66 -22.58 -2.07
N GLN A 83 2.91 -23.88 -2.20
CA GLN A 83 2.08 -24.80 -2.99
C GLN A 83 0.77 -25.15 -2.29
N THR A 84 0.66 -24.88 -0.99
CA THR A 84 -0.55 -25.14 -0.19
C THR A 84 -1.23 -23.85 0.28
N GLY A 85 -1.00 -22.73 -0.44
CA GLY A 85 -1.60 -21.43 -0.13
C GLY A 85 -0.87 -20.59 0.94
N GLY A 86 0.23 -21.10 1.50
CA GLY A 86 1.05 -20.39 2.49
C GLY A 86 0.35 -20.13 3.85
N TYR A 87 0.98 -19.30 4.68
CA TYR A 87 0.47 -18.90 5.99
C TYR A 87 -0.13 -17.51 5.93
N ARG A 88 -1.43 -17.42 5.62
CA ARG A 88 -2.12 -16.12 5.57
C ARG A 88 -2.26 -15.53 6.97
N ASN A 89 -1.55 -14.42 7.23
CA ASN A 89 -1.76 -13.62 8.43
C ASN A 89 -2.66 -12.41 8.11
N ASN A 90 -3.89 -12.45 8.61
CA ASN A 90 -4.89 -11.40 8.37
C ASN A 90 -4.64 -10.14 9.22
N PHE A 91 -3.81 -10.20 10.27
CA PHE A 91 -3.62 -9.06 11.17
C PHE A 91 -3.08 -7.81 10.46
N PRO A 92 -1.90 -7.85 9.78
CA PRO A 92 -1.40 -6.69 9.07
C PRO A 92 -2.31 -6.29 7.91
N GLN A 93 -2.87 -7.26 7.18
CA GLN A 93 -3.72 -7.00 6.01
C GLN A 93 -5.00 -6.21 6.36
N ARG A 94 -5.48 -6.31 7.61
CA ARG A 94 -6.70 -5.63 8.11
C ARG A 94 -6.43 -4.26 8.71
N TRP A 95 -5.20 -3.74 8.68
CA TRP A 95 -4.92 -2.41 9.22
C TRP A 95 -5.73 -1.34 8.50
N ARG A 96 -6.30 -0.41 9.28
CA ARG A 96 -7.30 0.54 8.81
C ARG A 96 -6.79 1.52 7.75
N TYR A 97 -5.49 1.83 7.76
CA TYR A 97 -4.89 2.74 6.78
C TYR A 97 -4.95 2.21 5.33
N TYR A 98 -5.04 0.88 5.13
CA TYR A 98 -5.23 0.32 3.79
C TYR A 98 -6.54 0.75 3.14
N LYS A 99 -7.59 0.99 3.94
CA LYS A 99 -8.86 1.55 3.43
C LYS A 99 -8.70 2.99 2.96
N TRP A 100 -7.89 3.77 3.66
CA TRP A 100 -7.59 5.15 3.26
C TRP A 100 -6.73 5.20 2.00
N PHE A 101 -5.74 4.31 1.92
CA PHE A 101 -4.88 4.13 0.75
C PHE A 101 -5.66 3.75 -0.51
N ALA A 102 -6.54 2.74 -0.41
CA ALA A 102 -7.37 2.31 -1.54
C ALA A 102 -8.32 3.40 -2.04
N LYS A 103 -8.87 4.22 -1.13
CA LYS A 103 -9.75 5.35 -1.46
C LYS A 103 -9.03 6.53 -2.11
N TYR A 104 -7.72 6.68 -1.91
CA TYR A 104 -6.93 7.74 -2.55
C TYR A 104 -6.79 7.53 -4.06
N PHE A 105 -6.61 6.27 -4.51
CA PHE A 105 -6.42 5.89 -5.92
C PHE A 105 -7.68 5.31 -6.59
N PRO A 106 -8.87 5.60 -6.03
CA PRO A 106 -10.10 4.82 -6.16
C PRO A 106 -9.95 3.39 -6.72
N VAL A 107 -9.19 2.54 -6.03
CA VAL A 107 -8.90 1.19 -6.55
C VAL A 107 -10.14 0.29 -6.39
N THR A 108 -10.61 -0.28 -7.50
CA THR A 108 -11.68 -1.27 -7.54
C THR A 108 -11.20 -2.57 -8.19
N LEU A 109 -11.69 -3.71 -7.70
CA LEU A 109 -11.45 -5.01 -8.31
C LEU A 109 -12.70 -5.44 -9.09
N HIS A 110 -12.61 -5.44 -10.42
CA HIS A 110 -13.70 -5.93 -11.28
C HIS A 110 -13.47 -7.42 -11.57
N LYS A 111 -14.30 -8.27 -10.97
CA LYS A 111 -14.29 -9.71 -11.22
C LYS A 111 -14.91 -10.02 -12.57
N THR A 112 -14.13 -10.60 -13.48
CA THR A 112 -14.57 -10.98 -14.83
C THR A 112 -15.06 -12.42 -14.93
N ALA A 113 -14.57 -13.30 -14.06
CA ALA A 113 -14.94 -14.71 -14.02
C ALA A 113 -14.84 -15.27 -12.59
N ASP A 114 -15.61 -16.31 -12.31
CA ASP A 114 -15.46 -17.10 -11.09
C ASP A 114 -14.21 -17.98 -11.16
N LEU A 115 -13.37 -17.89 -10.13
CA LEU A 115 -12.18 -18.71 -9.96
C LEU A 115 -12.52 -19.86 -8.99
N PRO A 116 -12.51 -21.14 -9.43
CA PRO A 116 -12.64 -22.30 -8.56
C PRO A 116 -11.68 -22.25 -7.37
N LEU A 117 -12.17 -22.57 -6.16
CA LEU A 117 -11.40 -22.48 -4.90
C LEU A 117 -10.49 -23.70 -4.64
N ASP A 118 -10.57 -24.73 -5.47
CA ASP A 118 -9.91 -26.02 -5.34
C ASP A 118 -8.51 -26.07 -5.98
N GLN A 119 -8.08 -24.98 -6.62
CA GLN A 119 -6.79 -24.91 -7.30
C GLN A 119 -6.02 -23.62 -6.99
N ASN A 120 -4.71 -23.69 -7.19
CA ASN A 120 -3.79 -22.56 -6.98
C ASN A 120 -3.71 -21.67 -8.22
N TYR A 121 -3.67 -20.36 -8.02
CA TYR A 121 -3.52 -19.38 -9.11
C TYR A 121 -2.29 -18.52 -8.92
N ILE A 122 -1.65 -18.18 -10.04
CA ILE A 122 -0.61 -17.17 -10.11
C ILE A 122 -1.22 -15.92 -10.73
N VAL A 123 -1.30 -14.84 -9.96
CA VAL A 123 -1.81 -13.55 -10.44
C VAL A 123 -0.65 -12.78 -11.07
N GLY A 124 -0.67 -12.68 -12.40
CA GLY A 124 0.21 -11.79 -13.14
C GLY A 124 -0.36 -10.37 -13.16
N CYS A 125 0.50 -9.38 -12.97
CA CYS A 125 0.12 -7.98 -13.17
C CYS A 125 1.23 -7.24 -13.89
N HIS A 126 0.83 -6.44 -14.88
CA HIS A 126 1.72 -5.56 -15.60
C HIS A 126 1.54 -4.13 -15.08
N PRO A 127 2.45 -3.63 -14.23
CA PRO A 127 2.30 -2.29 -13.68
C PRO A 127 2.63 -1.25 -14.76
N HIS A 128 1.69 -0.36 -15.06
CA HIS A 128 1.95 0.83 -15.89
C HIS A 128 2.58 1.99 -15.09
N GLY A 129 3.29 1.69 -13.99
CA GLY A 129 3.96 2.67 -13.15
C GLY A 129 5.08 2.05 -12.32
N ILE A 130 5.90 2.91 -11.68
CA ILE A 130 7.06 2.50 -10.86
C ILE A 130 6.60 1.72 -9.61
N ILE A 131 5.36 1.88 -9.16
CA ILE A 131 4.85 1.36 -7.89
C ILE A 131 3.54 0.60 -8.09
N CYS A 132 3.48 -0.66 -7.63
CA CYS A 132 2.35 -1.60 -7.82
C CYS A 132 1.12 -1.32 -6.93
N MET A 133 0.60 -0.10 -6.94
CA MET A 133 -0.45 0.36 -6.01
C MET A 133 -1.76 -0.44 -6.11
N GLY A 134 -2.16 -0.82 -7.33
CA GLY A 134 -3.39 -1.58 -7.59
C GLY A 134 -3.33 -3.00 -7.04
N ILE A 135 -2.20 -3.70 -7.24
CA ILE A 135 -1.98 -5.04 -6.68
C ILE A 135 -1.90 -4.97 -5.16
N SER A 136 -1.15 -4.01 -4.63
CA SER A 136 -0.97 -3.86 -3.18
C SER A 136 -2.31 -3.61 -2.48
N SER A 137 -3.16 -2.77 -3.08
CA SER A 137 -4.51 -2.50 -2.56
C SER A 137 -5.42 -3.74 -2.61
N ASN A 138 -5.47 -4.43 -3.76
CA ASN A 138 -6.42 -5.53 -3.99
C ASN A 138 -5.99 -6.89 -3.44
N PHE A 139 -4.71 -7.23 -3.51
CA PHE A 139 -4.21 -8.58 -3.18
C PHE A 139 -3.36 -8.62 -1.92
N ALA A 140 -2.62 -7.55 -1.60
CA ALA A 140 -1.77 -7.51 -0.40
C ALA A 140 -2.50 -6.97 0.84
N SER A 141 -3.70 -6.41 0.68
CA SER A 141 -4.48 -5.81 1.77
C SER A 141 -5.97 -6.14 1.71
N GLU A 142 -6.68 -5.86 2.81
CA GLU A 142 -8.15 -5.86 2.91
C GLU A 142 -8.71 -4.42 2.84
N GLY A 143 -8.04 -3.55 2.06
CA GLY A 143 -8.43 -2.16 1.88
C GLY A 143 -9.58 -1.95 0.89
N THR A 144 -9.73 -2.85 -0.08
CA THR A 144 -10.80 -2.84 -1.09
C THR A 144 -11.87 -3.88 -0.78
N GLU A 145 -13.10 -3.60 -1.18
CA GLU A 145 -14.19 -4.58 -1.20
C GLU A 145 -13.96 -5.49 -2.42
N LYS A 146 -13.96 -6.81 -2.22
CA LYS A 146 -13.61 -7.84 -3.21
C LYS A 146 -14.82 -8.69 -3.56
#